data_AF-A0A445KD34-F1
#
_entry.id   AF-A0A445KD34-F1
#
_cell.length_a   1.000
_cell.length_b   1.000
_cell.length_c   1.000
_cell.angle_alpha   90.00
_cell.angle_beta   90.00
_cell.angle_gamma   90.00
#
_symmetry.space_group_name_H-M   'P 1'
#
loop_
_entity.id
_entity.type
_entity.pdbx_description
1 polymer ?
#
loop_
_entity_poly.entity_id
_entity_poly.type
_entity_poly.pdbx_seq_one_letter_code
_entity_poly.pdbx_strand_id
1 'polypeptide(L)' 'QGHFLAHVGLYLPNPVFCHGQLYVALSRVQSKKELRILIHDKQGIAKNTTINVVYKEVFANL' A
#
# COMPACT_ATOMS: atom_id res chain seq x y z
N GLN A 1 0.42 18.70 -6.00
CA GLN A 1 0.32 19.38 -4.69
C GLN A 1 0.55 18.34 -3.60
N GLY A 2 1.50 18.58 -2.69
CA GLY A 2 1.91 17.63 -1.66
C GLY A 2 1.55 18.14 -0.26
N HIS A 3 0.55 17.54 0.36
CA HIS A 3 0.35 17.64 1.80
C HIS A 3 0.95 16.40 2.46
N PHE A 4 1.80 16.61 3.45
CA PHE A 4 2.30 15.55 4.31
C PHE A 4 1.18 15.08 5.24
N LEU A 5 1.02 13.76 5.40
CA LEU A 5 0.05 13.20 6.32
C LEU A 5 0.75 12.88 7.64
N ALA A 6 0.26 13.48 8.73
CA ALA A 6 0.82 13.31 10.07
C ALA A 6 0.60 11.88 10.62
N HIS A 7 -0.48 11.20 10.22
CA HIS A 7 -0.76 9.80 10.56
C HIS A 7 -1.41 9.11 9.36
N VAL A 8 -0.92 7.93 8.98
CA VAL A 8 -1.43 7.18 7.82
C VAL A 8 -1.73 5.74 8.20
N GLY A 9 -2.97 5.32 7.92
CA GLY A 9 -3.40 3.93 7.94
C GLY A 9 -3.50 3.37 6.52
N LEU A 10 -2.81 2.27 6.24
CA LEU A 10 -2.97 1.51 4.99
C LEU A 10 -3.62 0.17 5.31
N TYR A 11 -4.74 -0.10 4.66
CA TYR A 11 -5.43 -1.38 4.75
C TYR A 11 -5.29 -2.12 3.43
N LEU A 12 -4.63 -3.28 3.45
CA LEU A 12 -4.29 -4.07 2.28
C LEU A 12 -4.96 -5.46 2.38
N PRO A 13 -6.26 -5.58 2.07
CA PRO A 13 -6.98 -6.86 2.10
C PRO A 13 -6.61 -7.78 0.93
N ASN A 14 -5.94 -7.25 -0.09
CA ASN A 14 -5.52 -7.96 -1.29
C ASN A 14 -4.05 -7.65 -1.63
N PRO A 15 -3.38 -8.50 -2.42
CA PRO A 15 -2.11 -8.16 -3.06
C PRO A 15 -2.15 -6.81 -3.77
N VAL A 16 -1.07 -6.04 -3.70
CA VAL A 16 -1.01 -4.69 -4.27
C VAL A 16 0.23 -4.51 -5.15
N PHE A 17 0.10 -3.63 -6.14
CA PHE A 17 1.23 -3.23 -6.96
C PHE A 17 2.12 -2.24 -6.21
N CYS A 18 3.38 -2.60 -5.97
CA CYS A 18 4.28 -1.79 -5.17
C CYS A 18 4.61 -0.44 -5.82
N HIS A 19 4.85 -0.39 -7.14
CA HIS A 19 5.38 0.81 -7.82
C HIS A 19 4.30 1.85 -8.17
N GLY A 20 3.05 1.61 -7.80
CA GLY A 20 1.92 2.51 -8.04
C GLY A 20 1.46 3.19 -6.75
N GLN A 21 0.20 2.94 -6.40
CA GLN A 21 -0.49 3.59 -5.28
C GLN A 21 0.21 3.35 -3.94
N LEU A 22 0.80 2.17 -3.72
CA LEU A 22 1.51 1.87 -2.49
C LEU A 22 2.76 2.75 -2.34
N TYR A 23 3.61 2.85 -3.37
CA TYR A 23 4.77 3.73 -3.35
C TYR A 23 4.40 5.19 -3.11
N VAL A 24 3.36 5.68 -3.78
CA VAL A 24 2.87 7.06 -3.61
C VAL A 24 2.33 7.31 -2.20
N ALA A 25 1.64 6.33 -1.59
CA ALA A 25 1.16 6.47 -0.23
C ALA A 25 2.32 6.48 0.78
N LEU A 26 3.30 5.59 0.60
CA LEU A 26 4.47 5.48 1.48
C LEU A 26 5.38 6.72 1.40
N SER A 27 5.55 7.32 0.21
CA SER A 27 6.39 8.51 0.02
C SER A 27 5.82 9.78 0.67
N ARG A 28 4.54 9.78 1.05
CA ARG A 28 3.85 10.92 1.67
C ARG A 28 3.88 10.90 3.20
N VAL A 29 4.37 9.82 3.80
CA VAL A 29 4.45 9.69 5.26
C VAL A 29 5.75 10.32 5.76
N GLN A 30 5.65 11.13 6.82
CA GLN A 30 6.82 11.81 7.40
C GLN A 30 7.77 10.85 8.16
N SER A 31 7.23 9.82 8.82
CA SER A 31 8.06 8.84 9.54
C SER A 31 7.39 7.47 9.60
N LYS A 32 8.20 6.42 9.81
CA LYS A 32 7.71 5.04 9.98
C LYS A 32 6.77 4.88 11.18
N LYS A 33 6.95 5.69 12.24
CA LYS A 33 6.11 5.63 13.45
C LYS A 33 4.68 6.05 13.17
N GLU A 34 4.50 6.93 12.19
CA GLU A 34 3.22 7.47 11.78
C GLU A 34 2.50 6.62 10.73
N LEU A 35 3.10 5.50 10.35
CA LEU A 35 2.53 4.55 9.40
C LEU A 35 2.03 3.31 10.12
N ARG A 36 0.75 3.00 9.94
CA ARG A 36 0.17 1.71 10.32
C ARG A 36 -0.31 0.98 9.07
N ILE A 37 0.18 -0.22 8.86
CA ILE A 37 -0.27 -1.09 7.76
C ILE A 37 -0.97 -2.30 8.35
N LEU A 38 -2.21 -2.53 7.96
CA LEU A 38 -2.97 -3.73 8.27
C LEU A 38 -3.07 -4.60 7.01
N ILE A 39 -2.53 -5.81 7.10
CA ILE A 39 -2.60 -6.83 6.06
C ILE A 39 -3.18 -8.07 6.73
N HIS A 40 -4.14 -8.72 6.10
CA HIS A 40 -4.62 -10.04 6.55
C HIS A 40 -4.96 -10.92 5.36
N ASP A 41 -4.98 -12.23 5.59
CA ASP A 41 -5.47 -13.18 4.61
C ASP A 41 -7.01 -13.27 4.63
N LYS A 42 -7.57 -14.13 3.76
CA LYS A 42 -9.02 -14.31 3.65
C LYS A 42 -9.69 -14.82 4.93
N GLN A 43 -8.92 -15.33 5.88
CA GLN A 43 -9.40 -15.82 7.18
C GLN A 43 -9.30 -14.74 8.28
N GLY A 44 -8.85 -13.52 7.92
CA GLY A 44 -8.65 -12.43 8.87
C GLY A 44 -7.35 -12.55 9.67
N ILE A 45 -6.47 -13.51 9.35
CA ILE A 45 -5.20 -13.67 10.05
C ILE A 45 -4.24 -12.60 9.56
N ALA A 46 -3.75 -11.79 10.50
CA ALA A 46 -2.79 -10.73 10.22
C ALA A 46 -1.50 -11.27 9.57
N LYS A 47 -0.99 -10.54 8.58
CA LYS A 47 0.26 -10.82 7.87
C LYS A 47 1.18 -9.61 7.92
N ASN A 48 2.47 -9.85 7.75
CA ASN A 48 3.50 -8.81 7.63
C ASN A 48 4.03 -8.64 6.20
N THR A 49 3.55 -9.44 5.26
CA THR A 49 3.96 -9.42 3.85
C THR A 49 2.74 -9.43 2.93
N THR A 50 2.92 -8.89 1.72
CA THR A 50 1.93 -8.95 0.65
C THR A 50 2.62 -9.30 -0.66
N ILE A 51 1.87 -9.89 -1.59
CA ILE A 51 2.40 -10.26 -2.90
C ILE A 51 2.39 -9.01 -3.78
N ASN A 52 3.51 -8.71 -4.43
CA ASN A 52 3.56 -7.67 -5.44
C ASN A 52 2.91 -8.17 -6.73
N VAL A 53 1.80 -7.55 -7.14
CA VAL A 53 1.05 -7.93 -8.35
C VAL A 53 1.10 -6.82 -9.39
N VAL A 54 1.22 -7.19 -10.66
CA VAL A 54 1.09 -6.25 -11.78
C VAL A 54 -0.21 -6.58 -12.52
N TYR A 55 -1.10 -5.60 -12.59
CA TYR A 55 -2.38 -5.72 -13.30
C TYR A 55 -2.17 -5.46 -14.79
N LYS A 56 -2.85 -6.23 -15.65
CA LYS A 56 -2.70 -6.11 -17.11
C LYS A 56 -3.12 -4.72 -17.61
N GLU A 57 -4.04 -4.09 -16.90
CA GLU A 57 -4.57 -2.75 -17.11
C GLU A 57 -3.48 -1.66 -17.05
N VAL A 58 -2.38 -1.90 -16.31
CA VAL A 58 -1.22 -1.01 -16.31
C VAL A 58 -0.55 -0.96 -17.69
N PHE A 59 -0.60 -2.07 -18.44
CA PHE A 59 -0.06 -2.17 -19.79
C PHE A 59 -1.06 -1.76 -20.88
N ALA A 60 -2.33 -1.54 -20.55
CA ALA A 60 -3.36 -1.13 -21.52
C ALA A 60 -3.23 0.34 -21.96
N ASN A 61 -2.35 1.12 -21.30
CA ASN A 61 -2.05 2.52 -21.62
C ASN A 61 -0.61 2.70 -22.15
N LEU A 62 0.05 1.61 -22.57
CA LEU A 62 1.31 1.63 -23.33
C LEU A 62 1.01 1.34 -24.80
#